data_AF-K0JXC1-F1
#
_entry.id   AF-K0JXC1-F1
#
_cell.length_a   1.000
_cell.length_b   1.000
_cell.length_c   1.000
_cell.angle_alpha   90.00
_cell.angle_beta   90.00
_cell.angle_gamma   90.00
#
_symmetry.space_group_name_H-M   'P 1'
#
loop_
_entity.id
_entity.type
_entity.pdbx_description
1 polymer ?
#
loop_
_entity_poly.entity_id
_entity_poly.type
_entity_poly.pdbx_seq_one_letter_code
_entity_poly.pdbx_strand_id
1 'polypeptide(L)'
;MRLIRLGAEPTQIGVDVRAALSTWGTGDSVLGGVAMLGVTPPDCPRTLDAVIVLPRGVLVVVGVDLPDPAMRLEAPLAGQWRIDGWPLTRPDGATSPAAEALAATTAVARRIQDMRGEPLPVTTVVAVGPYVAHVVQPTGDLNRGVRVLHPKPTTLLAAARELATSDRPCSAEHAAKLLAVLAPTGIPPDTRQLRAEGFPDAAADLASASTMLLPKVPPAPRRPRWLPYAAAGVVAVLLVVGLVVTLTSGGESAATQSASSTPQPTTVVVDGRNFTPKGADRSEDCAKHAFGDVQVWLSGHMCMQLRRAQYETVVDGRKVGVAVSELNLPDAARAGELRQVASAAGSGGVTALVKDGRTWPGGPVSFDRSAIRTATKTNQVRIAQVVWAEGESDPADPALTALADQALRLPSTQ
;
A
#
# COMPACT_ATOMS: atom_id res chain seq x y z
N MET A 1 -1.15 9.38 15.48
CA MET A 1 -1.64 10.74 15.29
C MET A 1 -2.04 11.37 16.61
N ARG A 2 -1.50 12.55 16.89
CA ARG A 2 -1.89 13.38 18.02
C ARG A 2 -3.04 14.32 17.65
N LEU A 3 -4.03 14.44 18.52
CA LEU A 3 -5.14 15.39 18.36
C LEU A 3 -4.98 16.56 19.34
N ILE A 4 -5.12 17.79 18.84
CA ILE A 4 -5.09 19.03 19.63
C ILE A 4 -6.44 19.70 19.45
N ARG A 5 -7.18 19.92 20.55
CA ARG A 5 -8.46 20.64 20.51
C ARG A 5 -8.22 22.11 20.83
N LEU A 6 -8.59 22.99 19.91
CA LEU A 6 -8.37 24.44 20.03
C LEU A 6 -9.67 25.24 20.13
N GLY A 7 -10.80 24.64 19.75
CA GLY A 7 -12.11 25.28 19.82
C GLY A 7 -13.25 24.27 19.81
N ALA A 8 -14.48 24.79 19.78
CA ALA A 8 -15.67 23.99 19.55
C ALA A 8 -15.72 23.49 18.10
N GLU A 9 -16.43 22.39 17.86
CA GLU A 9 -16.68 21.86 16.52
C GLU A 9 -17.61 22.83 15.77
N PRO A 10 -17.20 23.38 14.61
CA PRO A 10 -18.01 24.36 13.88
C PRO A 10 -19.20 23.71 13.16
N THR A 11 -19.16 22.38 12.95
CA THR A 11 -20.21 21.61 12.29
C THR A 11 -20.56 20.37 13.10
N GLN A 12 -21.77 19.83 12.92
CA GLN A 12 -22.17 18.59 13.58
C GLN A 12 -21.32 17.41 13.11
N ILE A 13 -21.02 17.36 11.81
CA ILE A 13 -20.15 16.33 11.21
C ILE A 13 -18.69 16.40 11.74
N GLY A 14 -18.28 17.51 12.35
CA GLY A 14 -16.98 17.65 13.03
C GLY A 14 -16.76 16.62 14.14
N VAL A 15 -17.83 16.17 14.81
CA VAL A 15 -17.78 15.08 15.82
C VAL A 15 -17.27 13.78 15.18
N ASP A 16 -17.76 13.45 13.99
CA ASP A 16 -17.39 12.22 13.28
C ASP A 16 -15.98 12.32 12.70
N VAL A 17 -15.57 13.50 12.22
CA VAL A 17 -14.17 13.76 11.81
C VAL A 17 -13.23 13.47 12.98
N ARG A 18 -13.52 14.02 14.17
CA ARG A 18 -12.72 13.76 15.36
C ARG A 18 -12.73 12.28 15.75
N ALA A 19 -13.90 11.63 15.70
CA ALA A 19 -14.02 10.20 15.99
C ALA A 19 -13.16 9.38 15.02
N ALA A 20 -13.23 9.65 13.72
CA ALA A 20 -12.43 9.00 12.69
C ALA A 20 -10.92 9.18 12.95
N LEU A 21 -10.46 10.40 13.20
CA LEU A 21 -9.04 10.68 13.47
C LEU A 21 -8.54 9.97 14.74
N SER A 22 -9.38 9.83 15.77
CA SER A 22 -8.99 9.12 17.00
C SER A 22 -8.69 7.64 16.78
N THR A 23 -9.28 7.02 15.75
CA THR A 23 -9.03 5.61 15.41
C THR A 23 -7.65 5.34 14.81
N TRP A 24 -6.94 6.38 14.35
CA TRP A 24 -5.59 6.22 13.79
C TRP A 24 -4.54 5.98 14.87
N GLY A 25 -4.93 6.03 16.15
CA GLY A 25 -4.07 5.78 17.29
C GLY A 25 -3.02 6.85 17.49
N THR A 26 -2.14 6.66 18.47
CA THR A 26 -0.99 7.52 18.72
C THR A 26 0.21 7.10 17.88
N GLY A 27 1.11 8.04 17.60
CA GLY A 27 2.31 7.80 16.82
C GLY A 27 2.06 7.54 15.33
N ASP A 28 2.94 6.78 14.69
CA ASP A 28 2.96 6.55 13.24
C ASP A 28 2.48 5.15 12.79
N SER A 29 1.91 4.37 13.72
CA SER A 29 1.48 2.98 13.49
C SER A 29 0.45 2.80 12.37
N VAL A 30 -0.48 3.76 12.20
CA VAL A 30 -1.46 3.78 11.10
C VAL A 30 -1.15 4.91 10.12
N LEU A 31 -1.08 6.13 10.66
CA LEU A 31 -0.66 7.33 9.96
C LEU A 31 -0.18 8.35 11.00
N GLY A 32 1.10 8.73 10.90
CA GLY A 32 1.71 9.76 11.73
C GLY A 32 1.19 11.16 11.41
N GLY A 33 1.20 12.06 12.38
CA GLY A 33 0.85 13.46 12.20
C GLY A 33 0.19 14.11 13.42
N VAL A 34 -0.20 15.36 13.26
CA VAL A 34 -0.92 16.15 14.26
C VAL A 34 -2.16 16.76 13.63
N ALA A 35 -3.33 16.55 14.25
CA ALA A 35 -4.58 17.19 13.85
C ALA A 35 -5.00 18.26 14.85
N MET A 36 -5.21 19.48 14.37
CA MET A 36 -5.75 20.61 15.12
C MET A 36 -7.24 20.73 14.85
N LEU A 37 -8.07 20.53 15.88
CA LEU A 37 -9.53 20.48 15.78
C LEU A 37 -10.16 21.81 16.23
N GLY A 38 -11.16 22.28 15.47
CA GLY A 38 -11.86 23.53 15.77
C GLY A 38 -10.94 24.75 15.69
N VAL A 39 -9.99 24.75 14.76
CA VAL A 39 -8.96 25.79 14.62
C VAL A 39 -9.42 26.88 13.65
N THR A 40 -9.09 28.13 13.95
CA THR A 40 -9.26 29.26 13.04
C THR A 40 -7.89 29.83 12.71
N PRO A 41 -7.22 29.34 11.65
CA PRO A 41 -5.96 29.90 11.23
C PRO A 41 -6.11 31.40 10.91
N PRO A 42 -5.06 32.21 11.11
CA PRO A 42 -5.08 33.61 10.72
C PRO A 42 -5.53 33.79 9.27
N ASP A 43 -6.32 34.83 9.00
CA ASP A 43 -6.86 35.18 7.68
C ASP A 43 -7.78 34.12 7.04
N CYS A 44 -8.11 33.05 7.76
CA CYS A 44 -9.08 32.06 7.32
C CYS A 44 -10.51 32.62 7.47
N PRO A 45 -11.38 32.49 6.44
CA PRO A 45 -12.73 33.08 6.45
C PRO A 45 -13.69 32.39 7.43
N ARG A 46 -13.32 31.23 7.97
CA ARG A 46 -14.12 30.43 8.90
C ARG A 46 -13.27 29.58 9.81
N THR A 47 -13.87 29.13 10.92
CA THR A 47 -13.34 28.05 11.75
C THR A 47 -13.40 26.73 10.97
N LEU A 48 -12.34 25.93 11.10
CA LEU A 48 -12.15 24.65 10.43
C LEU A 48 -12.42 23.51 11.40
N ASP A 49 -13.05 22.43 10.91
CA ASP A 49 -13.28 21.22 11.70
C ASP A 49 -11.95 20.55 12.06
N ALA A 50 -11.02 20.47 11.10
CA ALA A 50 -9.66 20.07 11.37
C ALA A 50 -8.64 20.68 10.40
N VAL A 51 -7.42 20.91 10.88
CA VAL A 51 -6.21 21.02 10.04
C VAL A 51 -5.26 19.91 10.45
N ILE A 52 -4.97 18.99 9.51
CA ILE A 52 -4.14 17.82 9.75
C ILE A 52 -2.78 18.06 9.11
N VAL A 53 -1.75 18.19 9.94
CA VAL A 53 -0.36 18.27 9.51
C VAL A 53 0.22 16.86 9.53
N LEU A 54 0.56 16.35 8.35
CA LEU A 54 1.18 15.05 8.14
C LEU A 54 2.65 15.24 7.73
N PRO A 55 3.50 14.22 7.88
CA PRO A 55 4.87 14.29 7.38
C PRO A 55 4.96 14.62 5.89
N ARG A 56 3.95 14.29 5.07
CA ARG A 56 4.01 14.48 3.60
C ARG A 56 2.95 15.43 3.04
N GLY A 57 2.29 16.21 3.89
CA GLY A 57 1.27 17.16 3.42
C GLY A 57 0.45 17.78 4.55
N VAL A 58 -0.37 18.77 4.18
CA VAL A 58 -1.34 19.40 5.08
C VAL A 58 -2.72 19.21 4.49
N LEU A 59 -3.66 18.72 5.30
CA LEU A 59 -5.06 18.60 4.92
C LEU A 59 -5.89 19.62 5.69
N VAL A 60 -6.72 20.36 4.95
CA VAL A 60 -7.72 21.26 5.50
C VAL A 60 -9.07 20.56 5.42
N VAL A 61 -9.67 20.27 6.57
CA VAL A 61 -10.96 19.58 6.68
C VAL A 61 -12.05 20.60 6.98
N VAL A 62 -13.05 20.65 6.10
CA VAL A 62 -14.24 21.48 6.26
C VAL A 62 -15.47 20.60 6.28
N GLY A 63 -16.22 20.67 7.37
CA GLY A 63 -17.48 20.00 7.57
C GLY A 63 -18.61 20.70 6.81
N VAL A 64 -19.54 19.88 6.33
CA VAL A 64 -20.77 20.29 5.67
C VAL A 64 -21.91 19.44 6.24
N ASP A 65 -22.77 20.09 7.01
CA ASP A 65 -23.99 19.48 7.52
C ASP A 65 -25.06 19.53 6.44
N LEU A 66 -25.46 18.36 5.95
CA LEU A 66 -26.59 18.17 5.06
C LEU A 66 -27.89 18.16 5.89
N PRO A 67 -29.02 18.60 5.31
CA PRO A 67 -30.30 18.63 6.02
C PRO A 67 -30.78 17.24 6.45
N ASP A 68 -30.54 16.23 5.60
CA ASP A 68 -30.96 14.85 5.79
C ASP A 68 -29.84 13.88 5.36
N PRO A 69 -29.85 12.64 5.88
CA PRO A 69 -29.05 11.54 5.32
C PRO A 69 -29.30 11.36 3.82
N ALA A 70 -28.25 11.06 3.06
CA ALA A 70 -28.31 10.88 1.61
C ALA A 70 -27.87 9.48 1.18
N MET A 71 -28.58 8.87 0.23
CA MET A 71 -28.08 7.65 -0.43
C MET A 71 -27.01 7.99 -1.47
N ARG A 72 -27.16 9.11 -2.16
CA ARG A 72 -26.23 9.59 -3.17
C ARG A 72 -26.07 11.11 -3.07
N LEU A 73 -24.83 11.55 -2.93
CA LEU A 73 -24.45 12.95 -3.00
C LEU A 73 -23.64 13.21 -4.28
N GLU A 74 -24.13 14.10 -5.13
CA GLU A 74 -23.36 14.65 -6.25
C GLU A 74 -22.72 15.95 -5.82
N ALA A 75 -21.39 15.95 -5.70
CA ALA A 75 -20.64 17.03 -5.08
C ALA A 75 -19.53 17.55 -6.01
N PRO A 76 -19.89 18.23 -7.12
CA PRO A 76 -18.89 18.90 -7.96
C PRO A 76 -18.23 20.06 -7.20
N LEU A 77 -16.98 20.36 -7.52
CA LEU A 77 -16.28 21.53 -6.94
C LEU A 77 -16.83 22.84 -7.47
N ALA A 78 -17.40 22.83 -8.68
CA ALA A 78 -18.06 23.96 -9.29
C ALA A 78 -19.53 23.63 -9.59
N GLY A 79 -20.43 24.53 -9.24
CA GLY A 79 -21.87 24.38 -9.47
C GLY A 79 -22.62 23.74 -8.30
N GLN A 80 -23.89 23.44 -8.55
CA GLN A 80 -24.85 23.07 -7.51
C GLN A 80 -24.71 21.59 -7.11
N TRP A 81 -24.62 21.35 -5.80
CA TRP A 81 -24.65 20.00 -5.24
C TRP A 81 -26.06 19.41 -5.31
N ARG A 82 -26.15 18.07 -5.40
CA ARG A 82 -27.45 17.37 -5.38
C ARG A 82 -27.45 16.23 -4.38
N ILE A 83 -28.51 16.14 -3.59
CA ILE A 83 -28.81 15.01 -2.70
C ILE A 83 -29.93 14.21 -3.34
N ASP A 84 -29.66 12.93 -3.62
CA ASP A 84 -30.65 12.00 -4.17
C ASP A 84 -31.39 12.55 -5.41
N GLY A 85 -30.65 13.29 -6.24
CA GLY A 85 -31.14 13.92 -7.48
C GLY A 85 -31.70 15.33 -7.30
N TRP A 86 -31.93 15.79 -6.07
CA TRP A 86 -32.49 17.11 -5.78
C TRP A 86 -31.40 18.14 -5.47
N PRO A 87 -31.51 19.37 -5.98
CA PRO A 87 -30.61 20.47 -5.61
C PRO A 87 -30.48 20.64 -4.10
N LEU A 88 -29.24 20.69 -3.60
CA LEU A 88 -28.97 21.10 -2.24
C LEU A 88 -29.33 22.58 -2.10
N THR A 89 -30.30 22.86 -1.22
CA THR A 89 -30.67 24.21 -0.83
C THR A 89 -30.18 24.48 0.57
N ARG A 90 -29.44 25.56 0.75
CA ARG A 90 -28.96 25.99 2.06
C ARG A 90 -29.59 27.33 2.45
N PRO A 91 -29.89 27.57 3.74
CA PRO A 91 -30.49 28.83 4.19
C PRO A 91 -29.72 30.10 3.82
N ASP A 92 -28.39 30.00 3.65
CA ASP A 92 -27.49 31.12 3.28
C ASP A 92 -27.45 31.39 1.76
N GLY A 93 -28.16 30.60 0.94
CA GLY A 93 -28.15 30.71 -0.52
C GLY A 93 -26.88 30.20 -1.22
N ALA A 94 -25.92 29.64 -0.49
CA ALA A 94 -24.70 29.08 -1.06
C ALA A 94 -25.02 27.84 -1.91
N THR A 95 -24.54 27.83 -3.14
CA THR A 95 -24.82 26.76 -4.11
C THR A 95 -23.80 25.62 -4.07
N SER A 96 -22.59 25.88 -3.57
CA SER A 96 -21.51 24.89 -3.49
C SER A 96 -20.73 25.02 -2.17
N PRO A 97 -20.92 24.07 -1.23
CA PRO A 97 -20.10 23.96 -0.03
C PRO A 97 -18.59 23.83 -0.33
N ALA A 98 -18.22 23.28 -1.48
CA ALA A 98 -16.83 23.10 -1.89
C ALA A 98 -16.08 24.42 -2.08
N ALA A 99 -16.76 25.48 -2.54
CA ALA A 99 -16.15 26.77 -2.80
C ALA A 99 -15.61 27.41 -1.50
N GLU A 100 -16.36 27.30 -0.40
CA GLU A 100 -15.90 27.76 0.91
C GLU A 100 -14.71 26.96 1.42
N ALA A 101 -14.73 25.63 1.22
CA ALA A 101 -13.63 24.76 1.63
C ALA A 101 -12.34 25.09 0.85
N LEU A 102 -12.47 25.36 -0.45
CA LEU A 102 -11.36 25.81 -1.29
C LEU A 102 -10.83 27.19 -0.88
N ALA A 103 -11.72 28.14 -0.56
CA ALA A 103 -11.32 29.46 -0.07
C ALA A 103 -10.54 29.36 1.25
N ALA A 104 -11.02 28.54 2.18
CA ALA A 104 -10.35 28.30 3.46
C ALA A 104 -9.00 27.59 3.27
N THR A 105 -8.94 26.59 2.37
CA THR A 105 -7.68 25.91 2.02
C THR A 105 -6.68 26.89 1.39
N THR A 106 -7.14 27.80 0.53
CA THR A 106 -6.29 28.82 -0.09
C THR A 106 -5.71 29.78 0.95
N ALA A 107 -6.51 30.19 1.94
CA ALA A 107 -6.03 31.02 3.06
C ALA A 107 -4.95 30.31 3.87
N VAL A 108 -5.17 29.03 4.21
CA VAL A 108 -4.17 28.19 4.91
C VAL A 108 -2.89 28.02 4.07
N ALA A 109 -3.02 27.74 2.78
CA ALA A 109 -1.89 27.58 1.88
C ALA A 109 -1.06 28.86 1.78
N ARG A 110 -1.71 30.02 1.63
CA ARG A 110 -1.04 31.32 1.62
C ARG A 110 -0.30 31.60 2.92
N ARG A 111 -0.93 31.30 4.06
CA ARG A 111 -0.32 31.46 5.38
C ARG A 111 0.94 30.59 5.55
N ILE A 112 0.92 29.35 5.05
CA ILE A 112 2.08 28.46 5.04
C ILE A 112 3.17 28.99 4.11
N GLN A 113 2.81 29.48 2.93
CA GLN A 113 3.75 30.06 1.96
C GLN A 113 4.47 31.31 2.51
N ASP A 114 3.75 32.16 3.25
CA ASP A 114 4.32 33.37 3.87
C ASP A 114 5.39 33.04 4.92
N MET A 115 5.38 31.84 5.50
CA MET A 115 6.44 31.35 6.39
C MET A 115 7.79 31.12 5.65
N ARG A 116 7.78 31.06 4.31
CA ARG A 116 8.95 30.69 3.48
C ARG A 116 9.54 29.33 3.84
N GLY A 117 8.66 28.40 4.21
CA GLY A 117 8.98 27.01 4.52
C GLY A 117 9.26 26.15 3.30
N GLU A 118 9.60 24.87 3.53
CA GLU A 118 9.58 23.88 2.46
C GLU A 118 8.14 23.70 1.94
N PRO A 119 7.93 23.63 0.62
CA PRO A 119 6.58 23.54 0.07
C PRO A 119 5.98 22.16 0.39
N LEU A 120 4.97 22.15 1.26
CA LEU A 120 4.11 21.00 1.47
C LEU A 120 2.80 21.16 0.67
N PRO A 121 2.27 20.07 0.07
CA PRO A 121 0.97 20.12 -0.56
C PRO A 121 -0.08 20.41 0.50
N VAL A 122 -0.88 21.45 0.26
CA VAL A 122 -2.04 21.80 1.07
C VAL A 122 -3.27 21.39 0.30
N THR A 123 -4.03 20.44 0.84
CA THR A 123 -5.13 19.75 0.16
C THR A 123 -6.43 19.89 0.95
N THR A 124 -7.57 19.66 0.30
CA THR A 124 -8.89 19.90 0.89
C THR A 124 -9.63 18.59 1.09
N VAL A 125 -10.22 18.41 2.27
CA VAL A 125 -11.22 17.38 2.54
C VAL A 125 -12.52 18.07 2.92
N VAL A 126 -13.59 17.74 2.21
CA VAL A 126 -14.95 18.19 2.54
C VAL A 126 -15.68 17.03 3.19
N ALA A 127 -15.85 17.10 4.50
CA ALA A 127 -16.50 16.08 5.31
C ALA A 127 -18.02 16.33 5.31
N VAL A 128 -18.81 15.37 4.84
CA VAL A 128 -20.27 15.51 4.70
C VAL A 128 -21.03 14.58 5.65
N GLY A 129 -22.10 15.08 6.26
CA GLY A 129 -22.93 14.36 7.22
C GLY A 129 -24.39 14.81 7.18
N PRO A 130 -25.32 14.15 7.91
CA PRO A 130 -25.07 13.17 8.95
C PRO A 130 -24.70 11.77 8.45
N TYR A 131 -25.19 11.34 7.28
CA TYR A 131 -24.77 10.09 6.63
C TYR A 131 -24.87 10.24 5.12
N VAL A 132 -23.87 9.72 4.40
CA VAL A 132 -23.89 9.62 2.94
C VAL A 132 -23.39 8.24 2.52
N ALA A 133 -24.22 7.46 1.81
CA ALA A 133 -23.82 6.13 1.35
C ALA A 133 -22.81 6.19 0.20
N HIS A 134 -23.08 7.05 -0.79
CA HIS A 134 -22.21 7.23 -1.96
C HIS A 134 -21.99 8.71 -2.28
N VAL A 135 -20.72 9.10 -2.42
CA VAL A 135 -20.34 10.42 -2.92
C VAL A 135 -19.86 10.27 -4.36
N VAL A 136 -20.48 11.03 -5.26
CA VAL A 136 -20.11 11.14 -6.67
C VAL A 136 -19.44 12.49 -6.87
N GLN A 137 -18.13 12.44 -7.09
CA GLN A 137 -17.32 13.60 -7.45
C GLN A 137 -16.84 13.43 -8.90
N PRO A 138 -16.95 14.45 -9.77
CA PRO A 138 -16.44 14.38 -11.13
C PRO A 138 -14.93 14.02 -11.16
N THR A 139 -14.50 13.19 -12.11
CA THR A 139 -13.09 12.75 -12.18
C THR A 139 -12.12 13.92 -12.36
N GLY A 140 -12.53 14.97 -13.08
CA GLY A 140 -11.73 16.19 -13.25
C GLY A 140 -11.48 16.95 -11.93
N ASP A 141 -12.36 16.79 -10.94
CA ASP A 141 -12.24 17.40 -9.62
C ASP A 141 -11.32 16.59 -8.69
N LEU A 142 -11.27 15.26 -8.85
CA LEU A 142 -10.37 14.41 -8.06
C LEU A 142 -8.89 14.75 -8.29
N ASN A 143 -8.54 15.20 -9.49
CA ASN A 143 -7.17 15.60 -9.84
C ASN A 143 -6.74 16.94 -9.22
N ARG A 144 -7.65 17.68 -8.56
CA ARG A 144 -7.39 18.99 -7.95
C ARG A 144 -6.98 18.92 -6.47
N GLY A 145 -6.74 17.72 -5.94
CA GLY A 145 -6.36 17.54 -4.53
C GLY A 145 -7.49 17.83 -3.55
N VAL A 146 -8.75 17.64 -3.98
CA VAL A 146 -9.94 17.78 -3.12
C VAL A 146 -10.68 16.46 -3.03
N ARG A 147 -11.03 16.03 -1.83
CA ARG A 147 -11.88 14.84 -1.61
C ARG A 147 -13.15 15.24 -0.86
N VAL A 148 -14.30 14.93 -1.44
CA VAL A 148 -15.59 15.00 -0.74
C VAL A 148 -15.93 13.61 -0.23
N LEU A 149 -16.19 13.47 1.07
CA LEU A 149 -16.43 12.17 1.68
C LEU A 149 -17.28 12.29 2.95
N HIS A 150 -17.99 11.22 3.30
CA HIS A 150 -18.50 11.05 4.65
C HIS A 150 -17.38 10.51 5.55
N PRO A 151 -17.07 11.13 6.71
CA PRO A 151 -15.85 10.89 7.47
C PRO A 151 -15.90 9.62 8.34
N LYS A 152 -15.89 8.45 7.69
CA LYS A 152 -15.59 7.18 8.35
C LYS A 152 -14.07 7.07 8.60
N PRO A 153 -13.63 6.32 9.62
CA PRO A 153 -12.22 6.02 9.86
C PRO A 153 -11.42 5.66 8.59
N THR A 154 -11.98 4.80 7.75
CA THR A 154 -11.36 4.29 6.53
C THR A 154 -11.35 5.30 5.39
N THR A 155 -12.44 6.05 5.19
CA THR A 155 -12.54 7.02 4.09
C THR A 155 -11.64 8.23 4.32
N LEU A 156 -11.58 8.73 5.57
CA LEU A 156 -10.70 9.83 5.92
C LEU A 156 -9.22 9.40 5.86
N LEU A 157 -8.89 8.16 6.26
CA LEU A 157 -7.52 7.64 6.19
C LEU A 157 -7.06 7.48 4.73
N ALA A 158 -7.93 6.94 3.88
CA ALA A 158 -7.66 6.80 2.45
C ALA A 158 -7.40 8.18 1.81
N ALA A 159 -8.26 9.17 2.09
CA ALA A 159 -8.06 10.53 1.61
C ALA A 159 -6.76 11.14 2.14
N ALA A 160 -6.40 10.93 3.41
CA ALA A 160 -5.15 11.43 3.97
C ALA A 160 -3.91 10.86 3.29
N ARG A 161 -3.90 9.55 3.00
CA ARG A 161 -2.80 8.89 2.28
C ARG A 161 -2.71 9.32 0.82
N GLU A 162 -3.85 9.49 0.17
CA GLU A 162 -3.94 9.90 -1.23
C GLU A 162 -3.53 11.36 -1.44
N LEU A 163 -3.83 12.24 -0.49
CA LEU A 163 -3.60 13.68 -0.61
C LEU A 163 -2.22 14.12 -0.08
N ALA A 164 -1.62 13.37 0.84
CA ALA A 164 -0.31 13.68 1.43
C ALA A 164 0.85 13.11 0.59
N THR A 165 1.08 13.69 -0.58
CA THR A 165 1.96 13.12 -1.61
C THR A 165 3.32 13.80 -1.76
N SER A 166 3.71 14.71 -0.87
CA SER A 166 5.02 15.38 -0.93
C SER A 166 6.15 14.35 -1.04
N ASP A 167 7.07 14.51 -1.99
CA ASP A 167 8.21 13.60 -2.14
C ASP A 167 9.14 13.61 -0.93
N ARG A 168 9.28 14.79 -0.31
CA ARG A 168 10.11 15.01 0.86
C ARG A 168 9.24 15.12 2.12
N PRO A 169 9.57 14.39 3.18
CA PRO A 169 8.86 14.52 4.44
C PRO A 169 9.25 15.83 5.15
N CYS A 170 8.25 16.52 5.69
CA CYS A 170 8.38 17.63 6.62
C CYS A 170 9.13 17.18 7.87
N SER A 171 10.23 17.85 8.20
CA SER A 171 10.93 17.58 9.45
C SER A 171 10.10 17.96 10.68
N ALA A 172 10.42 17.37 11.84
CA ALA A 172 9.78 17.69 13.11
C ALA A 172 9.94 19.18 13.50
N GLU A 173 11.08 19.80 13.18
CA GLU A 173 11.27 21.23 13.42
C GLU A 173 10.38 22.08 12.51
N HIS A 174 10.26 21.70 11.25
CA HIS A 174 9.39 22.40 10.31
C HIS A 174 7.90 22.23 10.68
N ALA A 175 7.50 21.04 11.13
CA ALA A 175 6.16 20.77 11.64
C ALA A 175 5.81 21.63 12.87
N ALA A 176 6.75 21.82 13.80
CA ALA A 176 6.54 22.71 14.94
C ALA A 176 6.26 24.16 14.51
N LYS A 177 7.00 24.66 13.51
CA LYS A 177 6.79 26.00 12.93
C LYS A 177 5.44 26.09 12.22
N LEU A 178 5.06 25.07 11.44
CA LEU A 178 3.74 24.98 10.79
C LEU A 178 2.60 25.06 11.81
N LEU A 179 2.66 24.25 12.87
CA LEU A 179 1.64 24.23 13.91
C LEU A 179 1.51 25.60 14.59
N ALA A 180 2.63 26.25 14.93
CA ALA A 180 2.61 27.58 15.55
C ALA A 180 2.04 28.68 14.62
N VAL A 181 2.28 28.57 13.31
CA VAL A 181 1.78 29.53 12.31
C VAL A 181 0.28 29.35 12.04
N LEU A 182 -0.21 28.12 12.10
CA LEU A 182 -1.60 27.74 11.85
C LEU A 182 -2.49 27.90 13.08
N ALA A 183 -1.94 27.67 14.28
CA ALA A 183 -2.61 27.82 15.56
C ALA A 183 -1.76 28.74 16.46
N PRO A 184 -1.96 30.06 16.39
CA PRO A 184 -1.20 31.02 17.21
C PRO A 184 -1.55 30.93 18.70
N THR A 185 -2.63 30.24 19.05
CA THR A 185 -3.07 30.03 20.43
C THR A 185 -2.74 28.61 20.90
N GLY A 186 -2.33 28.48 22.16
CA GLY A 186 -1.91 27.21 22.77
C GLY A 186 -0.40 26.98 22.72
N ILE A 187 0.03 25.84 23.26
CA ILE A 187 1.43 25.44 23.29
C ILE A 187 1.64 24.39 22.19
N PRO A 188 2.45 24.65 21.16
CA PRO A 188 2.70 23.67 20.11
C PRO A 188 3.45 22.46 20.70
N PRO A 189 3.25 21.24 20.17
CA PRO A 189 4.02 20.07 20.55
C PRO A 189 5.53 20.31 20.38
N ASP A 190 6.32 19.80 21.32
CA ASP A 190 7.77 19.85 21.18
C ASP A 190 8.26 18.92 20.05
N THR A 191 9.49 19.13 19.59
CA THR A 191 10.09 18.34 18.49
C THR A 191 10.16 16.84 18.80
N ARG A 192 10.30 16.44 20.07
CA ARG A 192 10.34 15.02 20.46
C ARG A 192 8.97 14.37 20.28
N GLN A 193 7.91 15.06 20.68
CA GLN A 193 6.53 14.63 20.48
C GLN A 193 6.20 14.53 19.00
N LEU A 194 6.66 15.48 18.19
CA LEU A 194 6.49 15.42 16.73
C LEU A 194 7.23 14.23 16.12
N ARG A 195 8.45 13.92 16.56
CA ARG A 195 9.14 12.70 16.11
C ARG A 195 8.37 11.42 16.44
N ALA A 196 7.77 11.35 17.63
CA ALA A 196 6.93 10.22 18.01
C ALA A 196 5.68 10.09 17.11
N GLU A 197 5.22 11.18 16.51
CA GLU A 197 4.14 11.21 15.52
C GLU A 197 4.62 11.02 14.07
N GLY A 198 5.84 10.53 13.85
CA GLY A 198 6.34 10.14 12.52
C GLY A 198 7.01 11.24 11.70
N PHE A 199 7.29 12.41 12.29
CA PHE A 199 8.06 13.45 11.61
C PHE A 199 9.57 13.19 11.72
N PRO A 200 10.33 13.15 10.61
CA PRO A 200 11.76 12.88 10.63
C PRO A 200 12.59 14.02 11.23
N ASP A 201 13.83 13.70 11.58
CA ASP A 201 14.84 14.69 11.96
C ASP A 201 15.50 15.31 10.72
N ALA A 202 15.57 16.63 10.64
CA ALA A 202 16.15 17.35 9.49
C ALA A 202 17.64 16.97 9.26
N ALA A 203 18.39 16.71 10.34
CA ALA A 203 19.80 16.34 10.26
C ALA A 203 20.03 14.89 9.78
N ALA A 204 19.09 13.98 10.04
CA ALA A 204 19.20 12.57 9.65
C ALA A 204 18.85 12.36 8.16
N ASP A 205 17.97 13.20 7.61
CA ASP A 205 17.52 13.10 6.22
C ASP A 205 18.60 13.60 5.23
N LEU A 206 19.36 14.65 5.60
CA LEU A 206 20.54 15.10 4.83
C LEU A 206 21.66 14.05 4.78
N ALA A 207 21.79 13.22 5.83
CA ALA A 207 22.76 12.12 5.86
C ALA A 207 22.29 10.88 5.06
N SER A 208 20.98 10.75 4.83
CA SER A 208 20.38 9.68 4.00
C SER A 208 20.18 10.10 2.54
N ALA A 209 20.17 11.41 2.25
CA ALA A 209 20.24 11.94 0.90
C ALA A 209 21.56 11.49 0.26
N SER A 210 21.44 10.48 -0.61
CA SER A 210 22.53 9.84 -1.33
C SER A 210 23.62 10.81 -1.79
N THR A 211 24.75 10.80 -1.07
CA THR A 211 26.07 11.10 -1.63
C THR A 211 26.45 10.00 -2.61
N MET A 212 25.71 9.87 -3.72
CA MET A 212 25.99 8.96 -4.84
C MET A 212 27.09 9.49 -5.78
N LEU A 213 27.94 10.41 -5.31
CA LEU A 213 29.00 11.00 -6.11
C LEU A 213 30.42 10.75 -5.59
N LEU A 214 30.60 10.11 -4.43
CA LEU A 214 31.92 9.66 -3.98
C LEU A 214 31.96 8.13 -3.86
N PRO A 215 32.70 7.43 -4.73
CA PRO A 215 33.00 6.02 -4.52
C PRO A 215 33.75 5.87 -3.21
N LYS A 216 33.17 5.14 -2.26
CA LYS A 216 33.84 4.75 -1.02
C LYS A 216 34.95 3.76 -1.39
N VAL A 217 36.20 4.23 -1.47
CA VAL A 217 37.37 3.36 -1.67
C VAL A 217 37.48 2.42 -0.47
N PRO A 218 37.29 1.10 -0.63
CA PRO A 218 37.48 0.18 0.47
C PRO A 218 38.97 0.06 0.81
N PRO A 219 39.36 -0.02 2.10
CA PRO A 219 40.75 -0.30 2.46
C PRO A 219 41.17 -1.67 1.94
N ALA A 220 42.38 -1.75 1.39
CA ALA A 220 42.92 -2.98 0.80
C ALA A 220 42.94 -4.13 1.83
N PRO A 221 42.45 -5.35 1.47
CA PRO A 221 42.43 -6.48 2.37
C PRO A 221 43.86 -6.98 2.67
N ARG A 222 44.24 -7.01 3.95
CA ARG A 222 45.44 -7.71 4.41
C ARG A 222 45.21 -9.22 4.34
N ARG A 223 45.89 -9.89 3.41
CA ARG A 223 45.86 -11.36 3.27
C ARG A 223 46.53 -12.03 4.47
N PRO A 224 45.86 -12.94 5.19
CA PRO A 224 46.48 -13.70 6.28
C PRO A 224 47.37 -14.84 5.72
N ARG A 225 48.61 -14.90 6.22
CA ARG A 225 49.73 -15.77 5.77
C ARG A 225 49.58 -17.29 6.02
N TRP A 226 48.46 -17.74 6.58
CA TRP A 226 48.24 -19.13 6.99
C TRP A 226 47.50 -20.01 5.96
N LEU A 227 47.03 -19.43 4.85
CA LEU A 227 46.32 -20.17 3.79
C LEU A 227 47.06 -21.37 3.15
N PRO A 228 48.41 -21.43 3.04
CA PRO A 228 49.03 -22.59 2.39
C PRO A 228 49.00 -23.87 3.24
N TYR A 229 48.76 -23.77 4.55
CA TYR A 229 48.75 -24.95 5.44
C TYR A 229 47.38 -25.64 5.51
N ALA A 230 46.28 -24.91 5.28
CA ALA A 230 44.93 -25.48 5.29
C ALA A 230 44.64 -26.32 4.03
N ALA A 231 45.24 -25.98 2.88
CA ALA A 231 45.05 -26.72 1.63
C ALA A 231 45.74 -28.10 1.64
N ALA A 232 46.88 -28.25 2.34
CA ALA A 232 47.62 -29.51 2.42
C ALA A 232 46.90 -30.57 3.27
N GLY A 233 46.18 -30.15 4.33
CA GLY A 233 45.45 -31.08 5.21
C GLY A 233 44.23 -31.72 4.53
N VAL A 234 43.51 -30.96 3.70
CA VAL A 234 42.29 -31.46 3.03
C VAL A 234 42.60 -32.49 1.95
N VAL A 235 43.70 -32.32 1.20
CA VAL A 235 44.11 -33.28 0.17
C VAL A 235 44.54 -34.62 0.76
N ALA A 236 45.21 -34.61 1.92
CA ALA A 236 45.61 -35.83 2.62
C ALA A 236 44.39 -36.63 3.13
N VAL A 237 43.38 -35.94 3.66
CA VAL A 237 42.14 -36.60 4.14
C VAL A 237 41.34 -37.19 2.97
N LEU A 238 41.26 -36.49 1.83
CA LEU A 238 40.56 -37.00 0.64
C LEU A 238 41.24 -38.24 0.03
N LEU A 239 42.58 -38.33 0.08
CA LEU A 239 43.32 -39.50 -0.40
C LEU A 239 43.11 -40.73 0.50
N VAL A 240 42.99 -40.55 1.81
CA VAL A 240 42.73 -41.65 2.75
C VAL A 240 41.29 -42.15 2.63
N VAL A 241 40.31 -41.25 2.45
CA VAL A 241 38.90 -41.64 2.23
C VAL A 241 38.71 -42.34 0.88
N GLY A 242 39.41 -41.90 -0.17
CA GLY A 242 39.39 -42.56 -1.48
C GLY A 242 39.93 -44.00 -1.46
N LEU A 243 40.95 -44.27 -0.65
CA LEU A 243 41.58 -45.60 -0.55
C LEU A 243 40.70 -46.63 0.19
N VAL A 244 39.86 -46.17 1.12
CA VAL A 244 38.95 -47.06 1.88
C VAL A 244 37.75 -47.51 1.04
N VAL A 245 37.31 -46.70 0.07
CA VAL A 245 36.16 -47.03 -0.80
C VAL A 245 36.54 -48.05 -1.89
N THR A 246 37.81 -48.20 -2.26
CA THR A 246 38.23 -49.10 -3.36
C THR A 246 38.44 -50.57 -2.97
N LEU A 247 38.32 -50.95 -1.70
CA LEU A 247 38.56 -52.33 -1.24
C LEU A 247 37.32 -53.12 -0.80
N THR A 248 36.12 -52.54 -0.91
CA THR A 248 34.87 -53.25 -0.56
C THR A 248 33.79 -52.96 -1.59
N SER A 249 33.75 -53.71 -2.70
CA SER A 249 32.55 -54.00 -3.51
C SER A 249 32.91 -54.95 -4.65
N GLY A 250 33.04 -56.24 -4.34
CA GLY A 250 32.79 -57.30 -5.32
C GLY A 250 31.31 -57.70 -5.22
N GLY A 251 30.69 -58.00 -6.36
CA GLY A 251 29.39 -58.67 -6.41
C GLY A 251 28.39 -58.09 -7.40
N GLU A 252 28.31 -58.71 -8.58
CA GLU A 252 27.16 -58.64 -9.49
C GLU A 252 25.85 -59.01 -8.79
N SER A 253 24.77 -58.31 -9.13
CA SER A 253 23.52 -58.93 -9.60
C SER A 253 22.53 -57.86 -10.07
N ALA A 254 22.09 -58.02 -11.30
CA ALA A 254 20.94 -57.35 -11.86
C ALA A 254 19.70 -57.67 -11.02
N ALA A 255 19.00 -56.63 -10.56
CA ALA A 255 17.63 -56.73 -10.11
C ALA A 255 16.83 -55.57 -10.72
N THR A 256 16.08 -55.92 -11.75
CA THR A 256 14.97 -55.16 -12.31
C THR A 256 13.99 -54.87 -11.18
N GLN A 257 13.82 -53.60 -10.80
CA GLN A 257 12.69 -53.18 -9.96
C GLN A 257 12.01 -51.98 -10.57
N SER A 258 10.80 -52.26 -11.05
CA SER A 258 9.85 -51.33 -11.64
C SER A 258 9.41 -50.24 -10.65
N ALA A 259 9.35 -49.03 -11.20
CA ALA A 259 8.40 -47.95 -10.91
C ALA A 259 8.00 -47.66 -9.44
N SER A 260 8.50 -46.53 -8.93
CA SER A 260 7.65 -45.55 -8.25
C SER A 260 7.73 -44.24 -9.05
N SER A 261 6.78 -44.01 -9.95
CA SER A 261 6.61 -42.74 -10.63
C SER A 261 6.15 -41.69 -9.61
N THR A 262 7.08 -40.90 -9.08
CA THR A 262 6.73 -39.62 -8.47
C THR A 262 6.08 -38.77 -9.57
N PRO A 263 4.89 -38.19 -9.38
CA PRO A 263 4.26 -37.35 -10.39
C PRO A 263 5.17 -36.15 -10.68
N GLN A 264 5.83 -36.19 -11.82
CA GLN A 264 6.65 -35.10 -12.32
C GLN A 264 5.69 -33.97 -12.73
N PRO A 265 5.86 -32.72 -12.24
CA PRO A 265 4.96 -31.64 -12.57
C PRO A 265 5.00 -31.40 -14.07
N THR A 266 3.90 -31.68 -14.77
CA THR A 266 3.76 -31.48 -16.21
C THR A 266 3.83 -29.98 -16.51
N THR A 267 4.78 -29.58 -17.35
CA THR A 267 4.91 -28.20 -17.81
C THR A 267 3.61 -27.74 -18.45
N VAL A 268 3.09 -26.60 -18.02
CA VAL A 268 1.87 -25.98 -18.58
C VAL A 268 2.29 -25.02 -19.68
N VAL A 269 1.64 -25.11 -20.85
CA VAL A 269 1.88 -24.19 -21.97
C VAL A 269 0.71 -23.21 -22.08
N VAL A 270 0.99 -21.91 -22.04
CA VAL A 270 0.01 -20.86 -22.34
C VAL A 270 0.63 -19.95 -23.38
N ASP A 271 -0.06 -19.68 -24.50
CA ASP A 271 0.44 -18.89 -25.64
C ASP A 271 1.89 -19.21 -26.05
N GLY A 272 2.21 -20.51 -26.12
CA GLY A 272 3.55 -20.97 -26.51
C GLY A 272 4.65 -20.77 -25.47
N ARG A 273 4.34 -20.25 -24.27
CA ARG A 273 5.28 -20.14 -23.15
C ARG A 273 5.12 -21.30 -22.18
N ASN A 274 6.24 -21.88 -21.79
CA ASN A 274 6.32 -22.95 -20.80
C ASN A 274 6.31 -22.39 -19.38
N PHE A 275 5.47 -22.96 -18.53
CA PHE A 275 5.39 -22.68 -17.10
C PHE A 275 5.62 -23.98 -16.34
N THR A 276 6.70 -24.00 -15.55
CA THR A 276 7.05 -25.15 -14.72
C THR A 276 6.37 -25.02 -13.36
N PRO A 277 5.47 -25.94 -12.97
CA PRO A 277 4.80 -25.88 -11.68
C PRO A 277 5.79 -26.02 -10.51
N LYS A 278 5.61 -25.19 -9.46
CA LYS A 278 6.47 -25.12 -8.26
C LYS A 278 5.70 -25.32 -6.96
N GLY A 279 4.49 -25.87 -7.03
CA GLY A 279 3.64 -26.14 -5.88
C GLY A 279 2.31 -25.40 -5.93
N ALA A 280 1.33 -25.98 -5.25
CA ALA A 280 0.00 -25.45 -5.08
C ALA A 280 -0.50 -25.70 -3.64
N ASP A 281 -1.54 -24.96 -3.26
CA ASP A 281 -2.17 -25.01 -1.96
C ASP A 281 -3.66 -24.65 -2.07
N ARG A 282 -4.46 -25.11 -1.11
CA ARG A 282 -5.88 -24.78 -0.99
C ARG A 282 -6.23 -24.49 0.45
N SER A 283 -7.03 -23.46 0.65
CA SER A 283 -7.54 -23.06 1.96
C SER A 283 -8.99 -22.59 1.87
N GLU A 284 -9.73 -22.72 2.95
CA GLU A 284 -11.07 -22.11 3.11
C GLU A 284 -10.99 -20.79 3.90
N ASP A 285 -9.87 -20.56 4.61
CA ASP A 285 -9.58 -19.31 5.30
C ASP A 285 -8.88 -18.33 4.35
N CYS A 286 -9.65 -17.79 3.41
CA CYS A 286 -9.11 -16.91 2.36
C CYS A 286 -8.44 -15.65 2.94
N ALA A 287 -9.01 -15.07 4.02
CA ALA A 287 -8.52 -13.83 4.62
C ALA A 287 -7.14 -14.00 5.28
N LYS A 288 -6.86 -15.15 5.91
CA LYS A 288 -5.54 -15.46 6.48
C LYS A 288 -4.40 -15.45 5.46
N HIS A 289 -4.72 -15.75 4.19
CA HIS A 289 -3.75 -15.81 3.11
C HIS A 289 -3.76 -14.58 2.22
N ALA A 290 -4.43 -13.50 2.62
CA ALA A 290 -4.43 -12.22 1.92
C ALA A 290 -3.66 -11.15 2.70
N PHE A 291 -3.42 -10.00 2.07
CA PHE A 291 -2.88 -8.81 2.71
C PHE A 291 -3.49 -7.54 2.10
N GLY A 292 -3.36 -6.41 2.81
CA GLY A 292 -3.92 -5.13 2.36
C GLY A 292 -5.44 -5.11 2.34
N ASP A 293 -6.02 -4.30 1.47
CA ASP A 293 -7.48 -4.14 1.33
C ASP A 293 -8.17 -5.42 0.85
N VAL A 294 -7.49 -6.27 0.09
CA VAL A 294 -7.99 -7.60 -0.28
C VAL A 294 -8.25 -8.46 0.96
N GLN A 295 -7.36 -8.41 1.96
CA GLN A 295 -7.57 -9.10 3.23
C GLN A 295 -8.73 -8.51 4.01
N VAL A 296 -8.82 -7.18 4.08
CA VAL A 296 -9.92 -6.49 4.77
C VAL A 296 -11.26 -6.87 4.16
N TRP A 297 -11.36 -6.90 2.83
CA TRP A 297 -12.57 -7.32 2.13
C TRP A 297 -12.93 -8.76 2.47
N LEU A 298 -11.97 -9.69 2.36
CA LEU A 298 -12.18 -11.12 2.65
C LEU A 298 -12.53 -11.41 4.12
N SER A 299 -12.11 -10.57 5.06
CA SER A 299 -12.51 -10.69 6.46
C SER A 299 -13.98 -10.33 6.71
N GLY A 300 -14.59 -9.50 5.86
CA GLY A 300 -15.99 -9.10 5.98
C GLY A 300 -16.94 -9.84 5.03
N HIS A 301 -16.39 -10.67 4.13
CA HIS A 301 -17.11 -11.25 3.00
C HIS A 301 -16.82 -12.73 2.88
N MET A 302 -17.87 -13.54 2.77
CA MET A 302 -17.71 -14.98 2.63
C MET A 302 -16.92 -15.32 1.37
N CYS A 303 -15.87 -16.12 1.55
CA CYS A 303 -15.09 -16.76 0.50
C CYS A 303 -15.18 -18.27 0.74
N MET A 304 -15.65 -19.01 -0.26
CA MET A 304 -15.85 -20.45 -0.10
C MET A 304 -14.54 -21.22 -0.23
N GLN A 305 -13.59 -20.68 -1.00
CA GLN A 305 -12.35 -21.36 -1.30
C GLN A 305 -11.31 -20.42 -1.89
N LEU A 306 -10.07 -20.59 -1.46
CA LEU A 306 -8.89 -20.06 -2.09
C LEU A 306 -8.02 -21.21 -2.61
N ARG A 307 -7.65 -21.15 -3.89
CA ARG A 307 -6.62 -22.00 -4.49
C ARG A 307 -5.44 -21.14 -4.90
N ARG A 308 -4.23 -21.57 -4.58
CA ARG A 308 -2.99 -20.87 -4.89
C ARG A 308 -2.05 -21.82 -5.62
N ALA A 309 -1.39 -21.36 -6.67
CA ALA A 309 -0.39 -22.11 -7.41
C ALA A 309 0.80 -21.21 -7.77
N GLN A 310 1.98 -21.81 -7.87
CA GLN A 310 3.22 -21.13 -8.23
C GLN A 310 3.86 -21.79 -9.44
N TYR A 311 4.44 -20.97 -10.31
CA TYR A 311 5.13 -21.40 -11.52
C TYR A 311 6.45 -20.65 -11.67
N GLU A 312 7.36 -21.28 -12.41
CA GLU A 312 8.56 -20.65 -12.94
C GLU A 312 8.47 -20.59 -14.46
N THR A 313 8.91 -19.48 -15.03
CA THR A 313 9.13 -19.36 -16.48
C THR A 313 10.38 -18.53 -16.75
N VAL A 314 10.69 -18.32 -18.02
CA VAL A 314 11.82 -17.51 -18.48
C VAL A 314 11.33 -16.46 -19.47
N VAL A 315 11.76 -15.22 -19.28
CA VAL A 315 11.56 -14.09 -20.20
C VAL A 315 12.93 -13.47 -20.46
N ASP A 316 13.33 -13.39 -21.73
CA ASP A 316 14.61 -12.83 -22.17
C ASP A 316 15.84 -13.40 -21.42
N GLY A 317 15.82 -14.72 -21.19
CA GLY A 317 16.90 -15.43 -20.47
C GLY A 317 16.89 -15.26 -18.96
N ARG A 318 15.96 -14.47 -18.40
CA ARG A 318 15.81 -14.22 -16.96
C ARG A 318 14.68 -15.08 -16.39
N LYS A 319 14.92 -15.68 -15.23
CA LYS A 319 13.92 -16.46 -14.50
C LYS A 319 12.86 -15.55 -13.90
N VAL A 320 11.61 -15.99 -13.97
CA VAL A 320 10.44 -15.28 -13.46
C VAL A 320 9.63 -16.21 -12.57
N GLY A 321 9.28 -15.72 -11.37
CA GLY A 321 8.31 -16.36 -10.50
C GLY A 321 6.90 -15.85 -10.79
N VAL A 322 5.94 -16.76 -10.85
CA VAL A 322 4.53 -16.46 -11.10
C VAL A 322 3.71 -17.10 -9.98
N ALA A 323 2.86 -16.30 -9.32
CA ALA A 323 1.89 -16.78 -8.34
C ALA A 323 0.49 -16.49 -8.85
N VAL A 324 -0.36 -17.52 -8.87
CA VAL A 324 -1.77 -17.43 -9.30
C VAL A 324 -2.66 -17.82 -8.14
N SER A 325 -3.64 -17.00 -7.86
CA SER A 325 -4.65 -17.22 -6.82
C SER A 325 -6.04 -17.19 -7.44
N GLU A 326 -6.88 -18.14 -7.09
CA GLU A 326 -8.28 -18.20 -7.50
C GLU A 326 -9.17 -18.28 -6.26
N LEU A 327 -10.10 -17.34 -6.16
CA LEU A 327 -11.05 -17.23 -5.07
C LEU A 327 -12.44 -17.56 -5.59
N ASN A 328 -13.11 -18.51 -4.96
CA ASN A 328 -14.51 -18.84 -5.22
C ASN A 328 -15.40 -18.11 -4.22
N LEU A 329 -16.29 -17.28 -4.76
CA LEU A 329 -17.23 -16.49 -3.97
C LEU A 329 -18.66 -17.02 -4.16
N PRO A 330 -19.61 -16.58 -3.32
CA PRO A 330 -20.99 -17.06 -3.39
C PRO A 330 -21.66 -16.72 -4.73
N ASP A 331 -21.33 -15.58 -5.33
CA ASP A 331 -21.98 -15.07 -6.53
C ASP A 331 -21.06 -14.12 -7.33
N ALA A 332 -21.53 -13.73 -8.51
CA ALA A 332 -20.80 -12.87 -9.44
C ALA A 332 -20.72 -11.40 -8.99
N ALA A 333 -21.67 -10.91 -8.19
CA ALA A 333 -21.64 -9.55 -7.68
C ALA A 333 -20.46 -9.38 -6.71
N ARG A 334 -20.32 -10.33 -5.77
CA ARG A 334 -19.18 -10.40 -4.85
C ARG A 334 -17.85 -10.55 -5.59
N ALA A 335 -17.81 -11.31 -6.67
CA ALA A 335 -16.62 -11.42 -7.52
C ALA A 335 -16.27 -10.11 -8.21
N GLY A 336 -17.27 -9.35 -8.68
CA GLY A 336 -17.07 -8.00 -9.19
C GLY A 336 -16.48 -7.05 -8.14
N GLU A 337 -17.05 -7.05 -6.94
CA GLU A 337 -16.57 -6.24 -5.80
C GLU A 337 -15.11 -6.55 -5.44
N LEU A 338 -14.79 -7.83 -5.21
CA LEU A 338 -13.42 -8.24 -4.88
C LEU A 338 -12.44 -7.92 -6.02
N ARG A 339 -12.84 -8.10 -7.29
CA ARG A 339 -11.99 -7.72 -8.42
C ARG A 339 -11.71 -6.23 -8.41
N GLN A 340 -12.70 -5.38 -8.13
CA GLN A 340 -12.50 -3.94 -8.06
C GLN A 340 -11.50 -3.58 -6.96
N VAL A 341 -11.63 -4.19 -5.77
CA VAL A 341 -10.66 -4.03 -4.68
C VAL A 341 -9.27 -4.47 -5.12
N ALA A 342 -9.12 -5.71 -5.61
CA ALA A 342 -7.83 -6.28 -5.99
C ALA A 342 -7.17 -5.63 -7.21
N SER A 343 -7.90 -4.81 -7.98
CA SER A 343 -7.37 -4.08 -9.14
C SER A 343 -6.89 -2.67 -8.79
N ALA A 344 -7.21 -2.17 -7.60
CA ALA A 344 -6.79 -0.85 -7.18
C ALA A 344 -5.29 -0.84 -6.84
N ALA A 345 -4.57 0.19 -7.28
CA ALA A 345 -3.15 0.30 -6.98
C ALA A 345 -2.90 0.35 -5.46
N GLY A 346 -2.05 -0.52 -4.95
CA GLY A 346 -1.70 -0.56 -3.53
C GLY A 346 -2.73 -1.27 -2.63
N SER A 347 -3.79 -1.87 -3.17
CA SER A 347 -4.83 -2.58 -2.41
C SER A 347 -4.40 -3.90 -1.78
N GLY A 348 -3.14 -4.30 -1.96
CA GLY A 348 -2.64 -5.62 -1.59
C GLY A 348 -3.18 -6.74 -2.50
N GLY A 349 -3.10 -7.97 -2.00
CA GLY A 349 -3.37 -9.16 -2.80
C GLY A 349 -3.41 -10.44 -1.97
N VAL A 350 -3.13 -11.56 -2.63
CA VAL A 350 -3.02 -12.87 -1.97
C VAL A 350 -1.55 -13.21 -1.75
N THR A 351 -1.20 -13.62 -0.54
CA THR A 351 0.16 -14.04 -0.17
C THR A 351 0.59 -15.25 -1.00
N ALA A 352 1.71 -15.10 -1.73
CA ALA A 352 2.34 -16.19 -2.47
C ALA A 352 2.90 -17.26 -1.53
N LEU A 353 2.93 -18.53 -1.96
CA LEU A 353 3.34 -19.63 -1.09
C LEU A 353 4.82 -19.59 -0.69
N VAL A 354 5.66 -18.86 -1.43
CA VAL A 354 7.05 -18.55 -1.02
C VAL A 354 7.09 -17.98 0.41
N LYS A 355 6.14 -17.12 0.78
CA LYS A 355 6.05 -16.54 2.14
C LYS A 355 5.62 -17.58 3.19
N ASP A 356 4.96 -18.64 2.77
CA ASP A 356 4.59 -19.80 3.59
C ASP A 356 5.71 -20.88 3.60
N GLY A 357 6.91 -20.55 3.10
CA GLY A 357 8.07 -21.44 3.06
C GLY A 357 8.10 -22.40 1.87
N ARG A 358 7.15 -22.32 0.93
CA ARG A 358 7.14 -23.13 -0.30
C ARG A 358 8.03 -22.49 -1.37
N THR A 359 9.33 -22.50 -1.11
CA THR A 359 10.37 -21.96 -2.00
C THR A 359 10.94 -23.04 -2.93
N TRP A 360 11.67 -22.63 -3.97
CA TRP A 360 12.40 -23.55 -4.84
C TRP A 360 13.77 -22.98 -5.23
N PRO A 361 14.75 -23.82 -5.60
CA PRO A 361 16.08 -23.36 -6.01
C PRO A 361 16.03 -22.39 -7.20
N GLY A 362 16.60 -21.20 -7.00
CA GLY A 362 16.62 -20.15 -8.02
C GLY A 362 15.27 -19.46 -8.26
N GLY A 363 14.29 -19.64 -7.37
CA GLY A 363 13.05 -18.87 -7.35
C GLY A 363 13.16 -17.55 -6.60
N PRO A 364 12.15 -16.67 -6.69
CA PRO A 364 12.13 -15.42 -5.95
C PRO A 364 12.04 -15.66 -4.44
N VAL A 365 12.63 -14.74 -3.67
CA VAL A 365 12.55 -14.73 -2.19
C VAL A 365 11.27 -14.06 -1.68
N SER A 366 10.66 -13.19 -2.47
CA SER A 366 9.35 -12.58 -2.20
C SER A 366 8.63 -12.22 -3.50
N PHE A 367 7.34 -11.92 -3.40
CA PHE A 367 6.53 -11.38 -4.50
C PHE A 367 6.25 -9.87 -4.30
N ASP A 368 7.10 -9.20 -3.53
CA ASP A 368 6.98 -7.76 -3.31
C ASP A 368 7.20 -7.01 -4.62
N ARG A 369 6.46 -5.91 -4.80
CA ARG A 369 6.51 -5.10 -6.02
C ARG A 369 6.22 -5.92 -7.29
N SER A 370 5.40 -6.96 -7.17
CA SER A 370 4.95 -7.75 -8.32
C SER A 370 4.10 -6.93 -9.29
N ALA A 371 4.19 -7.27 -10.58
CA ALA A 371 3.17 -6.87 -11.52
C ALA A 371 1.91 -7.72 -11.24
N ILE A 372 0.78 -7.04 -11.00
CA ILE A 372 -0.48 -7.68 -10.64
C ILE A 372 -1.51 -7.52 -11.75
N ARG A 373 -2.22 -8.60 -12.03
CA ARG A 373 -3.41 -8.61 -12.89
C ARG A 373 -4.53 -9.40 -12.25
N THR A 374 -5.75 -8.98 -12.51
CA THR A 374 -6.94 -9.63 -11.99
C THR A 374 -7.93 -9.90 -13.12
N ALA A 375 -8.68 -10.99 -12.98
CA ALA A 375 -9.80 -11.31 -13.85
C ALA A 375 -10.94 -11.90 -13.04
N THR A 376 -12.14 -11.82 -13.59
CA THR A 376 -13.32 -12.49 -13.07
C THR A 376 -13.89 -13.47 -14.08
N LYS A 377 -14.40 -14.59 -13.58
CA LYS A 377 -15.21 -15.54 -14.34
C LYS A 377 -16.37 -16.00 -13.47
N THR A 378 -17.58 -15.55 -13.79
CA THR A 378 -18.78 -15.82 -12.97
C THR A 378 -18.55 -15.36 -11.52
N ASN A 379 -18.50 -16.29 -10.56
CA ASN A 379 -18.29 -16.06 -9.13
C ASN A 379 -16.83 -16.29 -8.70
N GLN A 380 -15.90 -16.42 -9.65
CA GLN A 380 -14.48 -16.60 -9.38
C GLN A 380 -13.71 -15.31 -9.64
N VAL A 381 -12.78 -14.98 -8.74
CA VAL A 381 -11.77 -13.95 -8.95
C VAL A 381 -10.41 -14.62 -9.06
N ARG A 382 -9.66 -14.27 -10.10
CA ARG A 382 -8.28 -14.71 -10.27
C ARG A 382 -7.34 -13.54 -10.18
N ILE A 383 -6.23 -13.73 -9.46
CA ILE A 383 -5.18 -12.74 -9.24
C ILE A 383 -3.85 -13.40 -9.63
N ALA A 384 -3.14 -12.79 -10.57
CA ALA A 384 -1.80 -13.18 -10.97
C ALA A 384 -0.79 -12.14 -10.48
N GLN A 385 0.30 -12.61 -9.87
CA GLN A 385 1.43 -11.82 -9.41
C GLN A 385 2.69 -12.35 -10.06
N VAL A 386 3.51 -11.46 -10.63
CA VAL A 386 4.70 -11.83 -11.37
C VAL A 386 5.89 -10.99 -10.92
N VAL A 387 7.03 -11.65 -10.68
CA VAL A 387 8.30 -11.02 -10.26
C VAL A 387 9.49 -11.66 -10.96
N TRP A 388 10.55 -10.89 -11.17
CA TRP A 388 11.86 -11.44 -11.48
C TRP A 388 12.34 -12.33 -10.32
N ALA A 389 12.92 -13.49 -10.62
CA ALA A 389 13.44 -14.39 -9.59
C ALA A 389 14.68 -13.81 -8.88
N GLU A 390 15.43 -12.97 -9.58
CA GLU A 390 16.62 -12.28 -9.07
C GLU A 390 16.50 -10.76 -9.30
N GLY A 391 16.92 -10.00 -8.30
CA GLY A 391 16.84 -8.54 -8.29
C GLY A 391 15.46 -8.00 -7.89
N GLU A 392 15.34 -6.67 -7.88
CA GLU A 392 14.07 -6.02 -7.60
C GLU A 392 13.14 -6.05 -8.81
N SER A 393 11.84 -6.13 -8.56
CA SER A 393 10.80 -6.00 -9.57
C SER A 393 10.19 -4.59 -9.57
N ASP A 394 9.78 -4.14 -10.75
CA ASP A 394 8.95 -2.96 -10.93
C ASP A 394 7.54 -3.43 -11.33
N PRO A 395 6.47 -3.08 -10.57
CA PRO A 395 5.10 -3.43 -10.93
C PRO A 395 4.66 -2.89 -12.31
N ALA A 396 5.33 -1.84 -12.79
CA ALA A 396 5.07 -1.21 -14.09
C ALA A 396 5.94 -1.77 -15.23
N ASP A 397 6.81 -2.76 -14.97
CA ASP A 397 7.64 -3.40 -16.00
C ASP A 397 6.75 -3.98 -17.12
N PRO A 398 6.89 -3.54 -18.39
CA PRO A 398 6.07 -4.01 -19.50
C PRO A 398 6.12 -5.54 -19.71
N ALA A 399 7.27 -6.17 -19.45
CA ALA A 399 7.43 -7.62 -19.60
C ALA A 399 6.70 -8.39 -18.49
N LEU A 400 6.80 -7.93 -17.25
CA LEU A 400 6.11 -8.55 -16.11
C LEU A 400 4.59 -8.34 -16.19
N THR A 401 4.16 -7.17 -16.64
CA THR A 401 2.73 -6.85 -16.81
C THR A 401 2.08 -7.69 -17.91
N ALA A 402 2.72 -7.82 -19.08
CA ALA A 402 2.24 -8.71 -20.15
C ALA A 402 2.20 -10.18 -19.69
N LEU A 403 3.20 -10.61 -18.93
CA LEU A 403 3.24 -11.96 -18.38
C LEU A 403 2.17 -12.18 -17.29
N ALA A 404 1.84 -11.17 -16.50
CA ALA A 404 0.75 -11.25 -15.52
C ALA A 404 -0.62 -11.44 -16.20
N ASP A 405 -0.85 -10.76 -17.34
CA ASP A 405 -2.06 -10.95 -18.15
C ASP A 405 -2.13 -12.37 -18.74
N GLN A 406 -0.99 -12.92 -19.16
CA GLN A 406 -0.88 -14.31 -19.61
C GLN A 406 -1.14 -15.30 -18.46
N ALA A 407 -0.57 -15.05 -17.28
CA ALA A 407 -0.65 -15.90 -16.10
C ALA A 407 -2.09 -16.06 -15.56
N LEU A 408 -3.00 -15.13 -15.85
CA LEU A 408 -4.43 -15.29 -15.55
C LEU A 408 -5.06 -16.53 -16.19
N ARG A 409 -4.41 -17.18 -17.17
CA ARG A 409 -4.90 -18.41 -17.79
C ARG A 409 -4.26 -19.69 -17.25
N LEU A 410 -3.27 -19.58 -16.35
CA LEU A 410 -2.65 -20.74 -15.72
C LEU A 410 -3.62 -21.43 -14.74
N PRO A 411 -3.59 -22.76 -14.61
CA PRO A 411 -4.43 -23.43 -13.64
C PRO A 411 -4.04 -23.02 -12.21
N SER A 412 -5.02 -22.99 -11.31
CA SER A 412 -4.82 -22.76 -9.87
C SER A 412 -4.70 -24.07 -9.08
N THR A 413 -4.77 -25.20 -9.80
CA THR A 413 -4.61 -26.57 -9.32
C THR A 413 -3.43 -27.22 -10.03
N GLN A 414 -2.65 -28.02 -9.31
CA GLN A 414 -1.60 -28.85 -9.88
C GLN A 414 -1.98 -30.32 -9.76
#